data_AF-A0A9D1X5X7-F1
#
_entry.id   AF-A0A9D1X5X7-F1
#
_cell.length_a   1.000
_cell.length_b   1.000
_cell.length_c   1.000
_cell.angle_alpha   90.00
_cell.angle_beta   90.00
_cell.angle_gamma   90.00
#
_symmetry.space_group_name_H-M   'P 1'
#
loop_
_entity.id
_entity.type
_entity.pdbx_description
1 polymer ?
#
loop_
_entity_poly.entity_id
_entity_poly.type
_entity_poly.pdbx_seq_one_letter_code
_entity_poly.pdbx_strand_id
1 'polypeptide(L)' 'NDLLERIAADPAFGMTIEQLRAIMKPENFVGRAPQQTEEYIDEYIRPVLEANKDILGMKAEINV' A
#
# COMPACT_ATOMS: atom_id res chain seq x y z
N ASN A 1 18.56 -7.93 -4.32
CA ASN A 1 18.55 -7.64 -5.76
C ASN A 1 19.55 -6.52 -6.00
N ASP A 2 20.39 -6.61 -7.02
CA ASP A 2 21.50 -5.67 -7.36
C ASP A 2 21.23 -4.88 -8.65
N LEU A 3 19.98 -4.87 -9.12
CA LEU A 3 19.59 -4.24 -10.39
C LEU A 3 19.96 -2.75 -10.46
N LEU A 4 19.79 -2.00 -9.37
CA LEU A 4 20.08 -0.56 -9.38
C LEU A 4 21.58 -0.30 -9.48
N GLU A 5 22.39 -1.12 -8.82
CA GLU A 5 23.85 -1.08 -8.91
C GLU A 5 24.33 -1.41 -10.33
N ARG A 6 23.68 -2.37 -11.01
CA ARG A 6 23.97 -2.69 -12.41
C ARG A 6 23.61 -1.54 -13.37
N ILE A 7 22.46 -0.90 -13.17
CA ILE A 7 22.02 0.25 -13.98
C ILE A 7 22.97 1.44 -13.77
N ALA A 8 23.37 1.73 -12.54
CA ALA A 8 24.29 2.82 -12.24
C ALA A 8 25.73 2.58 -12.75
N ALA A 9 26.14 1.31 -12.86
CA ALA A 9 27.45 0.93 -13.39
C ALA A 9 27.52 0.92 -14.93
N ASP A 10 26.38 0.94 -15.62
CA ASP A 10 26.31 0.90 -17.08
C ASP A 10 26.21 2.33 -17.67
N PRO A 11 27.24 2.80 -18.41
CA PRO A 11 27.23 4.14 -19.01
C PRO A 11 26.08 4.41 -19.98
N ALA A 12 25.42 3.38 -20.53
CA ALA A 12 24.30 3.53 -21.44
C ALA A 12 23.07 4.19 -20.79
N PHE A 13 22.91 4.04 -19.47
CA PHE A 13 21.78 4.63 -18.74
C PHE A 13 22.07 6.05 -18.24
N GLY A 14 23.34 6.39 -17.97
CA GLY A 14 23.74 7.74 -17.59
C GLY A 14 23.12 8.25 -16.28
N MET A 15 22.75 7.35 -15.35
CA MET A 15 22.13 7.68 -14.07
C MET A 15 23.02 7.26 -12.89
N THR A 16 23.04 8.05 -11.81
CA THR A 16 23.73 7.66 -10.58
C THR A 16 22.83 6.83 -9.66
N ILE A 17 23.45 6.09 -8.73
CA ILE A 17 22.71 5.27 -7.75
C ILE A 17 21.85 6.15 -6.82
N GLU A 18 22.27 7.38 -6.53
CA GLU A 18 21.51 8.36 -5.74
C GLU A 18 20.24 8.80 -6.47
N GLN A 19 20.33 9.06 -7.78
CA GLN A 19 19.18 9.43 -8.60
C GLN A 19 18.16 8.29 -8.69
N LEU A 20 18.64 7.05 -8.88
CA LEU A 20 17.79 5.86 -8.89
C LEU A 20 17.08 5.66 -7.55
N ARG A 21 17.80 5.81 -6.42
CA ARG A 21 17.22 5.66 -5.08
C ARG A 21 16.19 6.75 -4.77
N ALA A 22 16.38 7.97 -5.26
CA ALA A 22 15.45 9.07 -5.03
C ALA A 22 14.05 8.81 -5.63
N ILE A 23 13.97 8.07 -6.75
CA ILE A 23 12.70 7.74 -7.42
C ILE A 23 12.07 6.43 -6.95
N MET A 24 12.83 5.56 -6.27
CA MET A 24 12.42 4.23 -5.80
C MET A 24 11.59 4.25 -4.50
N LYS A 25 11.01 5.39 -4.14
CA LYS A 25 10.13 5.52 -2.97
C LYS A 25 8.88 4.65 -3.15
N PRO A 26 8.66 3.60 -2.32
CA PRO A 26 7.55 2.65 -2.51
C PRO A 26 6.18 3.32 -2.61
N GLU A 27 5.95 4.41 -1.87
CA GLU A 27 4.73 5.20 -1.88
C GLU A 27 4.39 5.81 -3.25
N ASN A 28 5.36 5.96 -4.15
CA ASN A 28 5.11 6.43 -5.51
C ASN A 28 4.51 5.35 -6.42
N PHE A 29 4.53 4.09 -5.99
CA PHE A 29 4.13 2.93 -6.81
C PHE A 29 2.82 2.28 -6.37
N VAL A 30 2.11 2.87 -5.40
CA VAL A 30 0.83 2.34 -4.90
C VAL A 30 -0.40 2.95 -5.59
N GLY A 31 -0.20 3.88 -6.53
CA GLY A 31 -1.29 4.52 -7.27
C GLY A 31 -2.33 5.15 -6.35
N ARG A 32 -3.62 4.87 -6.61
CA ARG A 32 -4.74 5.34 -5.76
C ARG A 32 -5.12 4.37 -4.64
N ALA A 33 -4.31 3.34 -4.36
CA ALA A 33 -4.67 2.35 -3.35
C ALA A 33 -5.04 2.95 -1.98
N PRO A 34 -4.35 3.98 -1.47
CA PRO A 34 -4.75 4.64 -0.22
C PRO A 34 -6.15 5.24 -0.30
N GLN A 35 -6.42 6.06 -1.33
CA GLN A 35 -7.71 6.73 -1.49
C GLN A 35 -8.84 5.74 -1.77
N GLN A 36 -8.59 4.71 -2.59
CA GLN A 36 -9.58 3.67 -2.87
C GLN A 36 -9.95 2.89 -1.61
N THR A 37 -8.99 2.65 -0.74
CA THR A 37 -9.23 1.95 0.53
C THR A 37 -10.04 2.83 1.49
N GLU A 38 -9.69 4.12 1.58
CA GLU A 38 -10.42 5.11 2.39
C GLU A 38 -11.86 5.28 1.90
N GLU A 39 -12.04 5.54 0.59
CA GLU A 39 -13.35 5.63 -0.08
C GLU A 39 -14.20 4.38 0.16
N TYR A 40 -13.62 3.19 0.00
CA TYR A 40 -14.34 1.94 0.23
C TYR A 40 -14.78 1.78 1.70
N ILE A 41 -13.88 2.09 2.64
CA ILE A 41 -14.19 2.00 4.07
C ILE A 41 -15.31 2.98 4.43
N ASP A 42 -15.26 4.21 3.94
CA ASP A 42 -16.20 5.26 4.32
C ASP A 42 -17.56 5.15 3.63
N GLU A 43 -17.58 4.82 2.34
CA GLU A 43 -18.82 4.78 1.56
C GLU A 43 -19.57 3.46 1.70
N TYR A 44 -18.88 2.34 1.93
CA TYR A 44 -19.50 1.01 1.90
C TYR A 44 -19.42 0.30 3.25
N ILE A 45 -18.24 0.27 3.88
CA ILE A 45 -18.06 -0.48 5.13
C ILE A 45 -18.69 0.27 6.31
N ARG A 46 -18.48 1.58 6.42
CA ARG A 46 -18.98 2.39 7.54
C ARG A 46 -20.50 2.29 7.67
N PRO A 47 -21.33 2.44 6.61
CA PRO A 47 -22.78 2.23 6.74
C PRO A 47 -23.18 0.84 7.27
N VAL A 48 -22.47 -0.21 6.86
CA VAL A 48 -22.72 -1.58 7.35
C VAL A 48 -22.37 -1.70 8.83
N LEU A 49 -21.23 -1.16 9.26
CA LEU A 49 -20.83 -1.15 10.67
C LEU A 49 -21.82 -0.33 11.52
N GLU A 50 -22.26 0.82 11.01
CA GLU A 50 -23.24 1.70 11.66
C GLU A 50 -24.59 1.00 11.88
N ALA A 51 -25.07 0.23 10.89
CA ALA A 51 -26.32 -0.52 10.98
C ALA A 51 -26.26 -1.70 11.97
N ASN A 52 -25.06 -2.17 12.33
CA ASN A 52 -24.84 -3.35 13.18
C ASN A 52 -24.03 -3.01 14.45
N LYS A 53 -24.10 -1.75 14.91
CA LYS A 53 -23.29 -1.23 16.02
C LYS A 53 -23.41 -2.03 17.31
N ASP A 54 -24.60 -2.54 17.58
CA ASP A 54 -24.96 -3.27 18.79
C ASP A 54 -24.25 -4.62 18.92
N ILE A 55 -23.83 -5.22 17.81
CA ILE A 55 -23.12 -6.51 17.79
C ILE A 55 -21.60 -6.36 17.54
N LEU A 56 -21.09 -5.15 17.37
CA LEU A 56 -19.65 -4.93 17.22
C LEU A 56 -18.89 -5.29 18.50
N GLY A 57 -17.71 -5.91 18.33
CA GLY A 57 -16.85 -6.29 19.45
C GLY A 57 -17.21 -7.61 20.14
N MET A 58 -18.23 -8.33 19.64
CA MET A 58 -18.50 -9.71 20.08
C MET A 58 -17.28 -10.60 19.77
N LYS A 59 -16.88 -11.42 20.74
CA LYS A 59 -15.82 -12.43 20.56
C LYS A 59 -16.44 -13.72 20.07
N ALA A 60 -15.95 -14.23 18.93
CA ALA A 60 -16.28 -15.56 18.47
C ALA A 60 -15.36 -16.58 19.16
N GLU A 61 -15.95 -17.55 19.87
CA GLU A 61 -15.24 -18.73 20.37
C GLU A 61 -15.46 -19.88 19.39
N ILE A 62 -14.36 -20.50 18.93
CA ILE A 62 -14.38 -21.68 18.06
C ILE A 62 -13.89 -22.86 18.89
N ASN A 63 -14.77 -23.81 19.15
CA ASN A 63 -14.42 -25.10 19.74
C ASN A 63 -14.33 -26.14 18.60
N VAL A 64 -13.17 -26.77 18.45
CA VAL A 64 -12.92 -27.87 17.48
C VAL A 64 -13.08 -29.21 18.19
#